data_AF-A0A6A4ITS4-F1
#
_entry.id   AF-A0A6A4ITS4-F1
#
_cell.length_a   1.000
_cell.length_b   1.000
_cell.length_c   1.000
_cell.angle_alpha   90.00
_cell.angle_beta   90.00
_cell.angle_gamma   90.00
#
_symmetry.space_group_name_H-M   'P 1'
#
loop_
_entity.id
_entity.type
_entity.pdbx_description
1 polymer ?
#
loop_
_entity_poly.entity_id
_entity_poly.type
_entity_poly.pdbx_seq_one_letter_code
_entity_poly.pdbx_strand_id
1 'polypeptide(L)' 'IYTEDAATKVTDRIRRRCFNCYTSDTSTWRRSNIAVGKVLCNKCGLFERTHQRPRPEQFPHKRTSL' A
#
# COMPACT_ATOMS: atom_id res chain seq x y z
N ILE A 1 -3.71 3.68 14.53
CA ILE A 1 -4.74 3.00 13.70
C ILE A 1 -4.26 3.02 12.25
N TYR A 2 -4.45 1.92 11.51
CA TYR A 2 -4.11 1.87 10.08
C TYR A 2 -5.36 1.91 9.20
N THR A 3 -5.27 2.58 8.07
CA THR A 3 -6.32 2.60 7.04
C THR A 3 -5.74 2.18 5.68
N GLU A 4 -6.50 1.37 4.96
CA GLU A 4 -6.23 0.96 3.58
C GLU A 4 -7.12 1.71 2.58
N ASP A 5 -7.92 2.63 3.07
CA ASP A 5 -8.85 3.43 2.29
C ASP A 5 -8.18 4.73 1.85
N ALA A 6 -8.31 5.05 0.56
CA ALA A 6 -7.68 6.18 -0.10
C ALA A 6 -8.43 7.51 0.08
N ALA A 7 -9.66 7.49 0.60
CA ALA A 7 -10.45 8.68 0.95
C ALA A 7 -10.29 9.05 2.44
N THR A 8 -9.83 8.13 3.28
CA THR A 8 -9.61 8.40 4.71
C THR A 8 -8.59 9.52 4.92
N LYS A 9 -8.99 10.55 5.68
CA LYS A 9 -8.11 11.65 6.10
C LYS A 9 -7.07 11.13 7.11
N VAL A 10 -5.79 11.23 6.75
CA VAL A 10 -4.67 10.90 7.63
C VAL A 10 -4.58 11.93 8.76
N THR A 11 -4.41 11.44 9.98
CA THR A 11 -4.24 12.24 11.20
C THR A 11 -3.10 11.64 12.02
N ASP A 12 -2.70 12.28 13.13
CA ASP A 12 -1.66 11.72 14.01
C ASP A 12 -1.99 10.32 14.52
N ARG A 13 -3.29 9.98 14.62
CA ARG A 13 -3.78 8.69 15.10
C ARG A 13 -4.06 7.67 13.98
N ILE A 14 -4.21 8.13 12.74
CA ILE A 14 -4.60 7.31 11.58
C ILE A 14 -3.51 7.39 10.51
N ARG A 15 -2.79 6.28 10.30
CA ARG A 15 -1.73 6.15 9.28
C ARG A 15 -2.18 5.27 8.13
N ARG A 16 -1.67 5.52 6.93
CA ARG A 16 -1.96 4.67 5.77
C ARG A 16 -1.21 3.35 5.88
N ARG A 17 -1.82 2.31 5.32
CA ARG A 17 -1.23 0.99 5.13
C ARG A 17 -1.59 0.52 3.73
N CYS A 18 -0.62 -0.11 3.06
CA CYS A 18 -0.83 -0.64 1.73
C CYS A 18 -1.87 -1.76 1.77
N PHE A 19 -2.90 -1.68 0.94
CA PHE A 19 -3.92 -2.73 0.81
C PHE A 19 -3.35 -4.07 0.32
N ASN A 20 -2.29 -4.04 -0.50
CA ASN A 20 -1.74 -5.26 -1.08
C ASN A 20 -0.63 -5.91 -0.22
N CYS A 21 0.32 -5.12 0.30
CA CYS A 21 1.49 -5.67 1.00
C CYS A 21 1.61 -5.24 2.47
N TYR A 22 0.61 -4.53 2.99
CA TYR A 22 0.52 -4.08 4.38
C TYR A 22 1.69 -3.23 4.90
N THR A 23 2.60 -2.76 4.05
CA THR A 23 3.61 -1.78 4.47
C THR A 23 2.92 -0.49 4.91
N SER A 24 3.41 0.10 5.98
CA SER A 24 3.08 1.46 6.40
C SER A 24 4.20 2.46 6.06
N ASP A 25 5.32 1.95 5.54
CA ASP A 25 6.46 2.74 5.10
C ASP A 25 6.56 2.69 3.58
N THR A 26 6.51 3.88 2.97
CA THR A 26 6.66 4.07 1.54
C THR A 26 6.90 5.54 1.25
N SER A 27 7.69 5.83 0.21
CA SER A 27 7.94 7.19 -0.25
C SER A 27 6.70 7.87 -0.83
N THR A 28 5.78 7.12 -1.44
CA THR A 28 4.58 7.69 -2.06
C THR A 28 3.43 6.69 -2.02
N TRP A 29 2.27 7.20 -1.63
CA TRP A 29 1.01 6.45 -1.65
C TRP A 29 0.32 6.61 -3.01
N ARG A 30 -0.19 5.51 -3.57
CA ARG A 30 -0.92 5.46 -4.84
C ARG A 30 -2.35 4.97 -4.61
N ARG A 31 -3.28 5.34 -5.47
CA ARG A 31 -4.62 4.73 -5.51
C ARG A 31 -4.55 3.44 -6.32
N SER A 32 -5.29 2.41 -5.90
CA SER A 32 -5.41 1.18 -6.70
C SER A 32 -6.30 1.42 -7.91
N ASN A 33 -5.90 0.85 -9.05
CA ASN A 33 -6.69 0.87 -10.28
C ASN A 33 -7.66 -0.33 -10.37
N ILE A 34 -7.39 -1.39 -9.61
CA ILE A 34 -8.18 -2.63 -9.62
C ILE A 34 -9.11 -2.73 -8.40
N ALA A 35 -8.69 -2.21 -7.25
CA ALA A 35 -9.46 -2.17 -6.02
C ALA A 35 -9.86 -0.72 -5.70
N VAL A 36 -10.95 -0.25 -6.29
CA VAL A 36 -11.41 1.14 -6.17
C VAL A 36 -11.50 1.56 -4.70
N GLY A 37 -11.02 2.77 -4.41
CA GLY A 37 -11.02 3.31 -3.05
C GLY A 37 -9.89 2.78 -2.15
N LYS A 38 -9.05 1.84 -2.62
CA LYS A 38 -7.91 1.35 -1.84
C LYS A 38 -6.63 2.14 -2.10
N VAL A 39 -5.80 2.23 -1.06
CA VAL A 39 -4.46 2.85 -1.11
C VAL A 39 -3.37 1.77 -1.18
N LEU A 40 -2.34 2.04 -1.97
CA LEU A 40 -1.19 1.17 -2.18
C LEU A 40 0.10 1.92 -1.91
N CYS A 41 1.15 1.19 -1.53
CA CYS A 41 2.50 1.73 -1.55
C CYS A 41 2.96 1.95 -3.00
N ASN A 42 4.07 2.68 -3.16
CA ASN A 42 4.60 3.00 -4.49
C ASN A 42 4.86 1.74 -5.34
N LYS A 43 5.48 0.70 -4.76
CA LYS A 43 5.85 -0.52 -5.48
C LYS A 43 4.65 -1.34 -5.93
N CYS A 44 3.61 -1.44 -5.09
CA CYS A 44 2.38 -2.17 -5.43
C CYS A 44 1.56 -1.40 -6.47
N GLY A 45 1.38 -0.09 -6.31
CA GLY A 45 0.63 0.72 -7.28
C GLY A 45 1.31 0.80 -8.65
N LEU A 46 2.64 0.85 -8.70
CA LEU A 46 3.37 0.76 -9.97
C LEU A 46 3.21 -0.61 -10.63
N PHE A 47 3.31 -1.69 -9.86
CA PHE A 47 3.13 -3.04 -10.37
C PHE A 47 1.73 -3.23 -10.96
N GLU A 48 0.68 -2.82 -10.22
CA GLU A 48 -0.71 -2.89 -10.69
C GLU A 48 -0.90 -2.11 -11.99
N ARG A 49 -0.35 -0.90 -12.10
CA ARG A 49 -0.47 -0.09 -13.32
C ARG A 49 0.16 -0.79 -14.54
N THR A 50 1.30 -1.47 -14.35
CA THR A 50 2.02 -2.12 -15.46
C THR A 50 1.44 -3.48 -15.82
N HIS A 51 1.04 -4.28 -14.83
CA HIS A 51 0.66 -5.70 -15.04
C HIS A 51 -0.85 -5.94 -14.92
N GLN A 52 -1.62 -4.91 -14.59
CA GLN A 52 -3.08 -4.96 -14.41
C GLN A 52 -3.54 -6.05 -13.41
N ARG A 53 -2.67 -6.39 -12.44
CA ARG A 53 -2.95 -7.39 -11.39
C ARG A 53 -2.23 -7.01 -10.09
N PRO A 54 -2.69 -7.51 -8.92
CA PRO A 54 -2.04 -7.25 -7.65
C PRO A 54 -0.58 -7.74 -7.68
N ARG A 55 0.30 -7.03 -6.97
CA ARG A 55 1.69 -7.48 -6.83
C ARG A 55 1.70 -8.81 -6.06
N PRO A 56 2.32 -9.88 -6.61
CA PRO A 56 2.47 -11.11 -5.87
C PRO A 56 3.39 -10.89 -4.67
N GLU A 57 3.11 -11.61 -3.59
CA GLU A 57 3.91 -11.57 -2.37
C GLU A 57 5.24 -12.31 -2.61
N GLN A 58 6.23 -11.59 -3.13
CA GLN A 58 7.58 -12.10 -3.24
C GLN A 58 8.29 -11.88 -1.91
N PHE A 59 8.09 -12.84 -1.00
CA PHE A 59 8.64 -12.92 0.35
C PHE A 59 8.17 -11.79 1.28
N PRO A 60 7.71 -12.09 2.51
CA PRO A 60 7.47 -11.04 3.49
C PRO A 60 8.79 -10.31 3.69
N HIS A 61 8.75 -8.98 3.63
CA HIS A 61 9.90 -8.15 4.02
C HIS A 61 10.27 -8.55 5.44
N LYS A 62 11.27 -9.45 5.58
CA LYS A 62 11.93 -9.70 6.86
C LYS A 62 12.39 -8.33 7.32
N ARG A 63 11.77 -7.87 8.40
CA ARG A 63 12.28 -6.77 9.20
C ARG A 63 13.64 -7.22 9.69
N THR A 64 14.70 -6.87 8.97
CA THR A 64 16.00 -6.71 9.61
C THR A 64 15.85 -5.44 10.44
N SER A 65 15.25 -5.60 11.61
CA SER A 65 15.51 -4.72 12.74
C SER A 65 16.95 -5.03 13.15
N LEU A 66 17.90 -4.22 12.70
CA LEU A 66 19.11 -3.94 13.45
C LEU A 66 18.84 -2.68 14.26
#